data_AF-A0A2R4QGI9-F1
#
_entry.id   AF-A0A2R4QGI9-F1
#
_cell.length_a   1.000
_cell.length_b   1.000
_cell.length_c   1.000
_cell.angle_alpha   90.00
_cell.angle_beta   90.00
_cell.angle_gamma   90.00
#
_symmetry.space_group_name_H-M   'P 1'
#
loop_
_entity.id
_entity.type
_entity.pdbx_description
1 polymer ?
#
loop_
_entity_poly.entity_id
_entity_poly.type
_entity_poly.pdbx_seq_one_letter_code
_entity_poly.pdbx_strand_id
1 'polypeptide(L)'
;IILDMQPSLFGIHMRDGILLAKLLHSYNVITVEQMQTILPSREPNICYNNLLRIKQWMYCTGVDCSDSVMKEVSEGKGSIAIRLMYQLFLSLESKDRIKLYISKDDPEKLR
;
A
#
# COMPACT_ATOMS: atom_id res chain seq x y z
N ILE A 1 -2.12 -2.19 14.20
CA ILE A 1 -0.86 -2.85 13.80
C ILE A 1 0.26 -2.07 14.45
N ILE A 2 1.04 -2.66 15.34
CA ILE A 2 2.27 -2.02 15.85
C ILE A 2 3.37 -2.41 14.86
N LEU A 3 3.95 -1.43 14.17
CA LEU A 3 5.01 -1.64 13.19
C LEU A 3 6.34 -1.23 13.83
N ASP A 4 7.27 -2.17 13.89
CA ASP A 4 8.66 -1.81 14.15
C ASP A 4 9.25 -1.16 12.90
N MET A 5 9.54 0.14 13.02
CA MET A 5 10.03 0.98 11.94
C MET A 5 11.56 0.92 11.81
N GLN A 6 12.25 0.07 12.56
CA GLN A 6 13.67 -0.18 12.34
C GLN A 6 13.85 -0.70 10.90
N PRO A 7 14.62 -0.01 10.03
CA PRO A 7 14.65 -0.30 8.61
C PRO A 7 14.95 -1.77 8.28
N SER A 8 15.86 -2.41 9.02
CA SER A 8 16.19 -3.82 8.83
C SER A 8 14.99 -4.75 9.00
N LEU A 9 14.16 -4.51 10.02
CA LEU A 9 13.01 -5.36 10.31
C LEU A 9 11.82 -4.98 9.43
N PHE A 10 11.61 -3.68 9.20
CA PHE A 10 10.53 -3.19 8.35
C PHE A 10 10.65 -3.70 6.91
N GLY A 11 11.87 -3.69 6.34
CA GLY A 11 12.14 -4.23 5.01
C GLY A 11 11.77 -5.70 4.89
N ILE A 12 12.06 -6.51 5.93
CA ILE A 12 11.72 -7.93 5.97
C ILE A 12 10.20 -8.16 6.01
N HIS A 13 9.44 -7.27 6.63
CA HIS A 13 7.98 -7.41 6.71
C HIS A 13 7.24 -6.82 5.50
N MET A 14 7.86 -5.90 4.76
CA MET A 14 7.25 -5.27 3.58
C MET A 14 7.53 -5.98 2.27
N ARG A 15 8.64 -6.71 2.16
CA ARG A 15 9.14 -7.30 0.92
C ARG A 15 8.13 -8.16 0.15
N ASP A 16 7.22 -8.85 0.83
CA ASP A 16 6.25 -9.74 0.19
C ASP A 16 4.96 -9.01 -0.25
N GLY A 17 4.83 -7.73 0.09
CA GLY A 17 3.69 -6.89 -0.26
C GLY A 17 2.44 -7.11 0.60
N ILE A 18 2.44 -8.02 1.58
CA ILE A 18 1.24 -8.33 2.38
C ILE A 18 0.76 -7.11 3.17
N LEU A 19 1.70 -6.35 3.75
CA LEU A 19 1.36 -5.12 4.48
C LEU A 19 0.76 -4.05 3.57
N LEU A 20 1.30 -3.91 2.34
CA LEU A 20 0.74 -2.99 1.34
C LEU A 20 -0.67 -3.41 0.92
N ALA A 21 -0.89 -4.69 0.65
CA ALA A 21 -2.21 -5.21 0.26
C ALA A 21 -3.25 -5.00 1.37
N LYS A 22 -2.88 -5.25 2.63
CA LYS A 22 -3.73 -4.99 3.80
C LYS A 22 -4.08 -3.50 3.93
N LEU A 23 -3.11 -2.62 3.70
CA LEU A 23 -3.34 -1.17 3.73
C LEU A 23 -4.29 -0.74 2.60
N LEU A 24 -4.06 -1.18 1.37
CA LEU A 24 -4.95 -0.88 0.25
C LEU A 24 -6.38 -1.37 0.50
N HIS A 25 -6.52 -2.56 1.07
CA HIS A 25 -7.83 -3.12 1.43
C HIS A 25 -8.52 -2.30 2.53
N SER A 26 -7.79 -1.83 3.56
CA SER A 26 -8.40 -1.03 4.64
C SER A 26 -8.97 0.30 4.16
N TYR A 27 -8.45 0.86 3.06
CA TYR A 27 -8.96 2.06 2.40
C TYR A 27 -9.92 1.76 1.23
N ASN A 28 -10.39 0.52 1.10
CA ASN A 28 -11.29 0.06 0.03
C ASN A 28 -10.74 0.28 -1.40
N VAL A 29 -9.41 0.26 -1.58
CA VAL A 29 -8.78 0.39 -2.90
C VAL A 29 -8.82 -0.93 -3.66
N ILE A 30 -8.75 -2.05 -2.95
CA ILE A 30 -8.78 -3.40 -3.51
C ILE A 30 -9.80 -4.26 -2.76
N THR A 31 -10.34 -5.27 -3.44
CA THR A 31 -11.25 -6.24 -2.82
C THR A 31 -10.50 -7.28 -2.00
N VAL A 32 -11.23 -8.03 -1.16
CA VAL A 32 -10.67 -9.19 -0.43
C VAL A 32 -10.07 -10.22 -1.41
N GLU A 33 -10.75 -10.46 -2.53
CA GLU A 33 -10.30 -11.42 -3.56
C GLU A 33 -8.97 -10.99 -4.17
N GLN A 34 -8.84 -9.70 -4.53
CA GLN A 34 -7.58 -9.12 -5.02
C GLN A 34 -6.48 -9.24 -3.95
N MET A 35 -6.77 -8.91 -2.70
CA MET A 35 -5.82 -9.06 -1.58
C MET A 35 -5.35 -10.51 -1.41
N GLN A 36 -6.23 -11.50 -1.56
CA GLN A 36 -5.90 -12.92 -1.44
C GLN A 36 -4.98 -13.45 -2.55
N THR A 37 -4.84 -12.73 -3.66
CA THR A 37 -3.84 -13.08 -4.70
C THR A 37 -2.40 -12.81 -4.28
N ILE A 38 -2.18 -12.07 -3.19
CA ILE A 38 -0.85 -11.77 -2.64
C ILE A 38 -0.48 -12.85 -1.63
N LEU A 39 0.54 -13.63 -1.96
CA LEU A 39 0.96 -14.78 -1.15
C LEU A 39 2.14 -14.43 -0.24
N PRO A 40 2.05 -14.67 1.08
CA PRO A 40 3.19 -14.43 1.97
C PRO A 40 4.37 -15.31 1.55
N SER A 41 5.56 -14.73 1.41
CA SER A 41 6.72 -15.46 0.90
C SER A 41 8.05 -14.85 1.33
N ARG A 42 9.08 -15.70 1.34
CA ARG A 42 10.50 -15.30 1.47
C ARG A 42 11.30 -15.57 0.20
N GLU A 43 10.66 -16.04 -0.87
CA GLU A 43 11.29 -16.24 -2.16
C GLU A 43 11.34 -14.90 -2.92
N PRO A 44 12.52 -14.38 -3.33
CA PRO A 44 12.64 -13.06 -3.97
C PRO A 44 11.75 -12.88 -5.20
N ASN A 45 11.65 -13.91 -6.05
CA ASN A 45 10.83 -13.86 -7.26
C ASN A 45 9.33 -13.76 -6.93
N ILE A 46 8.86 -14.43 -5.88
CA ILE A 46 7.46 -14.35 -5.45
C ILE A 46 7.18 -12.97 -4.83
N CYS A 47 8.09 -12.49 -3.97
CA CYS A 47 8.02 -11.17 -3.36
C CYS A 47 7.90 -10.08 -4.44
N TYR A 48 8.78 -10.10 -5.44
CA TYR A 48 8.76 -9.13 -6.52
C TYR A 48 7.49 -9.21 -7.37
N ASN A 49 7.05 -10.42 -7.74
CA ASN A 49 5.80 -10.60 -8.48
C ASN A 49 4.56 -10.13 -7.72
N ASN A 50 4.53 -10.30 -6.39
CA ASN A 50 3.46 -9.73 -5.55
C ASN A 50 3.46 -8.20 -5.63
N LEU A 51 4.63 -7.58 -5.50
CA LEU A 51 4.76 -6.12 -5.57
C LEU A 51 4.39 -5.57 -6.95
N LEU A 52 4.69 -6.29 -8.04
CA LEU A 52 4.24 -5.92 -9.39
C LEU A 52 2.71 -5.96 -9.54
N ARG A 53 2.02 -6.89 -8.88
CA ARG A 53 0.54 -6.90 -8.84
C ARG A 53 0.01 -5.71 -8.05
N ILE A 54 0.56 -5.48 -6.86
CA ILE A 54 0.17 -4.36 -5.99
C ILE A 54 0.38 -3.00 -6.68
N LYS A 55 1.48 -2.86 -7.43
CA LYS A 55 1.78 -1.66 -8.23
C LYS A 55 0.61 -1.25 -9.11
N GLN A 56 -0.09 -2.20 -9.74
CA GLN A 56 -1.22 -1.91 -10.62
C GLN A 56 -2.35 -1.19 -9.87
N TRP A 57 -2.59 -1.55 -8.61
CA TRP A 57 -3.60 -0.91 -7.75
C TRP A 57 -3.10 0.41 -7.15
N MET A 58 -1.80 0.49 -6.86
CA MET A 58 -1.17 1.71 -6.36
C MET A 58 -1.09 2.82 -7.40
N TYR A 59 -1.19 2.52 -8.70
CA TYR A 59 -1.14 3.53 -9.77
C TYR A 59 -2.13 4.69 -9.53
N CYS A 60 -3.34 4.37 -9.08
CA CYS A 60 -4.37 5.36 -8.79
C CYS A 60 -4.01 6.30 -7.63
N THR A 61 -3.03 5.96 -6.79
CA THR A 61 -2.64 6.73 -5.59
C THR A 61 -1.65 7.86 -5.89
N GLY A 62 -1.03 7.88 -7.07
CA GLY A 62 -0.01 8.90 -7.41
C GLY A 62 1.31 8.76 -6.66
N VAL A 63 1.51 7.65 -5.94
CA VAL A 63 2.78 7.31 -5.27
C VAL A 63 3.75 6.72 -6.30
N ASP A 64 5.04 7.03 -6.16
CA ASP A 64 6.10 6.41 -6.96
C ASP A 64 6.15 4.91 -6.67
N CYS A 65 5.72 4.14 -7.66
CA CYS A 65 5.69 2.68 -7.66
C CYS A 65 6.45 2.13 -8.88
N SER A 66 7.51 2.82 -9.30
CA SER A 66 8.39 2.36 -10.38
C SER A 66 8.96 0.96 -10.11
N ASP A 67 9.32 0.24 -11.18
CA ASP A 67 9.84 -1.14 -11.07
C ASP A 67 11.13 -1.19 -10.25
N SER A 68 11.95 -0.13 -10.31
CA SER A 68 13.12 0.03 -9.45
C SER A 68 12.76 0.07 -7.97
N VAL A 69 11.78 0.88 -7.58
CA VAL A 69 11.30 0.95 -6.19
C VAL A 69 10.73 -0.40 -5.74
N MET A 70 9.91 -1.05 -6.56
CA MET A 70 9.34 -2.36 -6.23
C MET A 70 10.43 -3.43 -6.08
N LYS A 71 11.47 -3.38 -6.91
CA LYS A 71 12.62 -4.27 -6.80
C LYS A 71 13.37 -4.05 -5.49
N GLU A 72 13.71 -2.81 -5.16
CA GLU A 72 14.39 -2.46 -3.90
C GLU A 72 13.57 -2.89 -2.67
N VAL A 73 12.25 -2.73 -2.69
CA VAL A 73 11.37 -3.20 -1.62
C VAL A 73 11.38 -4.73 -1.55
N SER A 74 11.33 -5.44 -2.68
CA SER A 74 11.41 -6.92 -2.72
C SER A 74 12.72 -7.46 -2.15
N GLU A 75 13.81 -6.70 -2.31
CA GLU A 75 15.14 -6.99 -1.77
C GLU A 75 15.26 -6.64 -0.28
N GLY A 76 14.20 -6.10 0.34
CA GLY A 76 14.17 -5.76 1.76
C GLY A 76 14.87 -4.45 2.11
N LYS A 77 15.00 -3.52 1.15
CA LYS A 77 15.53 -2.16 1.42
C LYS A 77 14.57 -1.38 2.31
N GLY A 78 14.78 -1.47 3.62
CA GLY A 78 13.91 -0.91 4.65
C GLY A 78 13.57 0.56 4.51
N SER A 79 14.56 1.41 4.25
CA SER A 79 14.34 2.86 4.09
C SER A 79 13.42 3.18 2.91
N ILE A 80 13.57 2.46 1.81
CA ILE A 80 12.72 2.58 0.62
C ILE A 80 11.30 2.08 0.93
N ALA A 81 11.18 0.93 1.61
CA ALA A 81 9.91 0.39 2.04
C ALA A 81 9.16 1.34 2.99
N ILE A 82 9.85 1.94 3.96
CA ILE A 82 9.28 2.93 4.89
C ILE A 82 8.78 4.15 4.11
N ARG A 83 9.60 4.68 3.21
CA ARG A 83 9.23 5.83 2.38
C ARG A 83 7.98 5.53 1.54
N LEU A 84 7.95 4.38 0.87
CA LEU A 84 6.81 3.93 0.06
C LEU A 84 5.53 3.82 0.90
N MET A 85 5.61 3.15 2.06
CA MET A 85 4.47 2.98 2.96
C MET A 85 3.93 4.31 3.45
N TYR A 86 4.82 5.22 3.87
CA TYR A 86 4.44 6.54 4.36
C TYR A 86 3.79 7.39 3.27
N GLN A 87 4.35 7.41 2.06
CA GLN A 87 3.76 8.12 0.92
C GLN A 87 2.38 7.57 0.56
N LEU A 88 2.22 6.24 0.56
CA LEU A 88 0.93 5.60 0.34
C LEU A 88 -0.09 5.96 1.41
N PHE A 89 0.28 5.88 2.68
CA PHE A 89 -0.59 6.25 3.79
C PHE A 89 -1.10 7.70 3.65
N LEU A 90 -0.21 8.66 3.39
CA LEU A 90 -0.60 10.06 3.19
C LEU A 90 -1.52 10.27 1.98
N SER A 91 -1.24 9.60 0.87
CA SER A 91 -2.10 9.66 -0.33
C SER A 91 -3.50 9.13 -0.05
N LEU A 92 -3.62 8.03 0.69
CA LEU A 92 -4.92 7.43 1.02
C LEU A 92 -5.71 8.29 2.02
N GLU A 93 -5.05 8.77 3.08
CA GLU A 93 -5.67 9.66 4.08
C GLU A 93 -6.19 10.97 3.46
N SER A 94 -5.41 11.60 2.58
CA SER A 94 -5.85 12.82 1.91
C SER A 94 -7.10 12.60 1.07
N LYS A 95 -7.21 11.46 0.37
CA LYS A 95 -8.38 11.10 -0.44
C LYS A 95 -9.62 10.79 0.40
N ASP A 96 -9.45 10.09 1.51
CA ASP A 96 -10.56 9.79 2.40
C ASP A 96 -11.09 11.05 3.11
N ARG A 97 -10.21 11.98 3.47
CA ARG A 97 -10.63 13.31 3.92
C ARG A 97 -11.44 14.05 2.86
N ILE A 98 -11.01 14.03 1.60
CA ILE A 98 -11.75 14.66 0.49
C ILE A 98 -13.15 14.05 0.35
N LYS A 99 -13.29 12.72 0.42
CA LYS A 99 -14.62 12.06 0.41
C LYS A 99 -15.51 12.53 1.56
N LEU A 100 -14.95 12.65 2.78
CA LEU A 100 -15.68 13.14 3.94
C LEU A 100 -16.16 14.59 3.80
N TYR A 101 -15.39 15.47 3.15
CA TYR A 101 -15.82 16.84 2.87
C TYR A 101 -16.95 16.86 1.83
N ILE A 102 -16.81 16.11 0.73
CA ILE A 102 -17.85 16.02 -0.31
C ILE A 102 -19.17 15.49 0.27
N SER A 103 -19.14 14.48 1.15
CA SER A 103 -20.35 13.96 1.79
C SER A 103 -20.99 14.90 2.82
N LYS A 104 -20.27 15.90 3.33
CA LYS A 104 -20.84 16.92 4.23
C LYS A 104 -21.50 18.07 3.48
N ASP A 105 -21.07 18.33 2.24
CA ASP A 105 -21.62 19.38 1.39
C ASP A 105 -22.82 18.92 0.54
N ASP A 106 -23.36 17.72 0.79
CA ASP A 106 -24.55 17.21 0.11
C ASP A 106 -25.83 17.84 0.71
N PRO A 107 -26.46 18.86 0.09
CA PRO A 107 -27.53 19.65 0.71
C PRO A 107 -28.88 18.90 0.74
N GLU A 108 -28.96 17.73 0.12
CA GLU A 108 -30.20 16.97 -0.10
C GLU A 108 -30.73 16.25 1.16
N LYS A 109 -30.03 16.32 2.31
CA LYS A 109 -30.47 15.71 3.59
C LYS A 109 -31.05 16.68 4.63
N LEU A 110 -31.32 17.93 4.26
CA LEU A 110 -31.98 18.93 5.13
C LEU A 110 -33.44 19.23 4.70
N ARG A 111 -34.15 18.25 4.15
CA ARG A 111 -35.60 18.29 3.97
C ARG A 111 -36.33 17.73 5.18
#